data_AF-A0A359AKN2-F1
#
_entry.id   AF-A0A359AKN2-F1
#
_cell.length_a   1.000
_cell.length_b   1.000
_cell.length_c   1.000
_cell.angle_alpha   90.00
_cell.angle_beta   90.00
_cell.angle_gamma   90.00
#
_symmetry.space_group_name_H-M   'P 1'
#
loop_
_entity.id
_entity.type
_entity.pdbx_description
1 polymer ?
#
loop_
_entity_poly.entity_id
_entity_poly.type
_entity_poly.pdbx_seq_one_letter_code
_entity_poly.pdbx_strand_id
1 'polypeptide(L)'
;MPVRKKTSSKSFDRKMVNGLQDIYSETNKKSRPTVSAPSGGRSKTKFLFGLLLFFAFLAGVSWAGFFVFGSGQKFSEDKIEIKINGPEKAVSGEGITYRLVIRNRQRAPLANTSLEVRYPDNFIIASVNPASDDKENRRWDFGAIGEDEEKTVEISGALFGAPPIDLTLRAFLSYRPANFNADFQKVNNFTTNLQPLPVELSIVGPDAVGPGEEAFYTVSVVNAAEESMKNLELSLKLPTNLKINSLTPAPTQGQTLWKLPELAPQASSTIKIKSVFTAGSLEVAPVFSAILNLREDGQLFQQVTTEKITNLTQSALSLTMAANGSAEKQSVNFGDKISFLISFENSGTVSLKNLTLRAVMDIPYDGAKSILNWTALEDKSNGAVQGEQRSATVRRGTITWTKAQIPALAELKPKSKGTVEFIIPIKAKNEINLAKLVESKITAYSEALFGATKPGESSILPSNNLSLTLNTDLNLSAQVILKEKKNLPPQIGKKFDSENIYTVTWVLANTLHEVTDLKLSTILPENVDWKNVPSLSAGDIAYDTNTKQVVWQLNRLPLSAPIATISFDVGVKFSSDDKGKNETIIEKTSVEAKDKVTGEGVLLWKDAMSAGL
;
A
#
# COMPACT_ATOMS: atom_id res chain seq x y z
N MET A 1 -38.36 11.30 -26.99
CA MET A 1 -38.87 9.95 -27.35
C MET A 1 -37.88 8.93 -26.78
N PRO A 2 -38.31 7.75 -26.30
CA PRO A 2 -39.68 7.20 -26.20
C PRO A 2 -40.27 7.41 -24.78
N VAL A 3 -41.56 7.57 -24.47
CA VAL A 3 -42.85 7.18 -25.09
C VAL A 3 -43.07 5.67 -24.95
N ARG A 4 -43.89 5.15 -24.02
CA ARG A 4 -45.38 5.01 -24.05
C ARG A 4 -45.70 3.87 -23.05
N LYS A 5 -46.86 3.62 -22.44
CA LYS A 5 -48.28 4.09 -22.38
C LYS A 5 -48.90 3.05 -21.38
N LYS A 6 -50.02 3.17 -20.70
CA LYS A 6 -51.43 3.52 -21.01
C LYS A 6 -52.16 3.05 -19.73
N THR A 7 -53.17 3.71 -19.19
CA THR A 7 -54.58 3.73 -19.65
C THR A 7 -55.31 4.80 -18.81
N SER A 8 -56.05 5.80 -19.33
CA SER A 8 -57.16 5.84 -20.31
C SER A 8 -58.54 5.56 -19.71
N SER A 9 -59.33 6.64 -19.56
CA SER A 9 -60.76 6.72 -19.93
C SER A 9 -61.17 8.21 -19.83
N LYS A 10 -61.13 9.03 -20.89
CA LYS A 10 -62.14 9.22 -21.97
C LYS A 10 -63.55 9.56 -21.45
N SER A 11 -64.36 10.46 -22.01
CA SER A 11 -64.26 11.55 -23.00
C SER A 11 -65.71 11.86 -23.45
N PHE A 12 -65.92 12.97 -24.18
CA PHE A 12 -67.11 13.32 -24.99
C PHE A 12 -68.29 13.95 -24.21
N ASP A 13 -68.99 14.98 -24.69
CA ASP A 13 -68.90 15.70 -25.95
C ASP A 13 -69.58 17.07 -25.84
N ARG A 14 -69.10 18.03 -26.64
CA ARG A 14 -69.80 19.27 -26.94
C ARG A 14 -70.28 19.13 -28.38
N LYS A 15 -71.53 18.70 -28.62
CA LYS A 15 -72.17 18.74 -29.94
C LYS A 15 -73.70 18.63 -29.91
N MET A 16 -74.31 19.66 -30.52
CA MET A 16 -75.68 19.89 -31.03
C MET A 16 -76.06 21.31 -30.58
N VAL A 17 -75.86 22.41 -31.31
CA VAL A 17 -75.99 22.71 -32.76
C VAL A 17 -77.36 22.34 -33.31
N ASN A 18 -78.14 23.42 -33.53
CA ASN A 18 -79.24 23.60 -34.46
C ASN A 18 -80.64 23.07 -34.09
N GLY A 19 -81.46 24.00 -33.58
CA GLY A 19 -82.85 24.14 -33.99
C GLY A 19 -83.03 25.56 -34.55
N LEU A 20 -82.86 25.67 -35.86
CA LEU A 20 -83.04 26.90 -36.65
C LEU A 20 -84.49 27.37 -36.66
N GLN A 21 -84.61 28.67 -36.96
CA GLN A 21 -85.82 29.33 -37.47
C GLN A 21 -86.61 28.43 -38.41
N ASP A 22 -87.86 28.19 -38.04
CA ASP A 22 -89.08 28.20 -38.85
C ASP A 22 -90.17 28.02 -37.78
N ILE A 23 -91.13 28.91 -37.58
CA ILE A 23 -92.27 29.11 -38.46
C ILE A 23 -92.91 30.45 -38.07
N TYR A 24 -92.84 31.42 -38.99
CA TYR A 24 -93.93 32.37 -39.20
C TYR A 24 -95.03 31.66 -40.01
N SER A 25 -96.30 32.06 -39.83
CA SER A 25 -97.55 31.57 -40.48
C SER A 25 -98.11 30.28 -39.83
N GLU A 26 -99.37 30.12 -39.44
CA GLU A 26 -100.67 30.68 -39.85
C GLU A 26 -101.59 30.77 -38.61
N THR A 27 -102.33 31.85 -38.35
CA THR A 27 -103.61 32.25 -38.97
C THR A 27 -104.77 31.27 -38.71
N ASN A 28 -105.58 31.52 -37.66
CA ASN A 28 -107.08 31.51 -37.58
C ASN A 28 -107.59 31.07 -36.19
N LYS A 29 -108.29 31.94 -35.45
CA LYS A 29 -109.78 32.05 -35.32
C LYS A 29 -110.40 30.77 -34.76
N LYS A 30 -111.17 30.69 -33.67
CA LYS A 30 -112.10 31.52 -32.85
C LYS A 30 -112.34 30.66 -31.57
N SER A 31 -112.81 31.07 -30.39
CA SER A 31 -113.58 32.21 -29.91
C SER A 31 -113.48 32.30 -28.37
N ARG A 32 -113.70 33.52 -27.88
CA ARG A 32 -113.67 34.01 -26.49
C ARG A 32 -114.64 33.28 -25.53
N PRO A 33 -114.45 33.47 -24.21
CA PRO A 33 -115.31 34.46 -23.56
C PRO A 33 -114.50 35.57 -22.89
N THR A 34 -115.07 36.77 -22.91
CA THR A 34 -114.56 37.93 -22.17
C THR A 34 -115.22 37.94 -20.81
N VAL A 35 -114.43 38.09 -19.74
CA VAL A 35 -114.90 38.72 -18.50
C VAL A 35 -113.88 39.79 -18.12
N SER A 36 -114.41 40.97 -17.86
CA SER A 36 -113.74 42.25 -17.64
C SER A 36 -112.98 42.35 -16.31
N ALA A 37 -111.94 43.20 -16.36
CA ALA A 37 -110.95 43.63 -15.36
C ALA A 37 -111.33 43.67 -13.86
N PRO A 38 -110.28 43.75 -13.00
CA PRO A 38 -110.27 44.73 -11.93
C PRO A 38 -109.11 45.73 -12.05
N SER A 39 -109.46 46.98 -11.75
CA SER A 39 -108.61 48.15 -11.60
C SER A 39 -107.76 48.13 -10.32
N GLY A 40 -106.56 48.72 -10.34
CA GLY A 40 -105.81 48.93 -9.09
C GLY A 40 -104.50 49.73 -9.18
N GLY A 41 -104.60 51.06 -9.28
CA GLY A 41 -103.78 52.01 -8.50
C GLY A 41 -102.28 52.17 -8.80
N ARG A 42 -101.95 53.18 -9.62
CA ARG A 42 -100.62 53.76 -9.93
C ARG A 42 -99.85 54.40 -8.74
N SER A 43 -100.05 53.96 -7.49
CA SER A 43 -99.47 54.58 -6.28
C SER A 43 -98.30 53.79 -5.64
N LYS A 44 -98.29 52.45 -5.74
CA LYS A 44 -97.31 51.61 -5.02
C LYS A 44 -95.89 51.65 -5.59
N THR A 45 -95.71 51.92 -6.88
CA THR A 45 -94.37 52.00 -7.52
C THR A 45 -93.58 53.24 -7.13
N LYS A 46 -94.25 54.38 -6.87
CA LYS A 46 -93.57 55.62 -6.40
C LYS A 46 -93.12 55.50 -4.95
N PHE A 47 -93.89 54.82 -4.10
CA PHE A 47 -93.51 54.53 -2.71
C PHE A 47 -92.33 53.54 -2.64
N LEU A 48 -92.34 52.47 -3.45
CA LEU A 48 -91.23 51.53 -3.56
C LEU A 48 -89.94 52.19 -4.08
N PHE A 49 -90.05 53.11 -5.05
CA PHE A 49 -88.89 53.84 -5.58
C PHE A 49 -88.32 54.84 -4.55
N GLY A 50 -89.19 55.51 -3.78
CA GLY A 50 -88.77 56.36 -2.66
C GLY A 50 -88.10 55.58 -1.54
N LEU A 51 -88.62 54.40 -1.21
CA LEU A 51 -88.02 53.49 -0.22
C LEU A 51 -86.64 53.00 -0.67
N LEU A 52 -86.49 52.69 -1.97
CA LEU A 52 -85.22 52.26 -2.56
C LEU A 52 -84.18 53.38 -2.56
N LEU A 53 -84.58 54.63 -2.86
CA LEU A 53 -83.70 55.80 -2.73
C LEU A 53 -83.32 56.09 -1.28
N PHE A 54 -84.23 55.91 -0.33
CA PHE A 54 -83.96 56.08 1.09
C PHE A 54 -82.99 55.01 1.62
N PHE A 55 -83.16 53.74 1.25
CA PHE A 55 -82.21 52.69 1.59
C PHE A 55 -80.88 52.82 0.85
N ALA A 56 -80.86 53.30 -0.39
CA ALA A 56 -79.62 53.63 -1.10
C ALA A 56 -78.88 54.79 -0.43
N PHE A 57 -79.62 55.80 0.06
CA PHE A 57 -79.06 56.89 0.85
C PHE A 57 -78.52 56.40 2.20
N LEU A 58 -79.27 55.60 2.95
CA LEU A 58 -78.81 54.97 4.20
C LEU A 58 -77.60 54.06 3.96
N ALA A 59 -77.59 53.28 2.89
CA ALA A 59 -76.44 52.48 2.51
C ALA A 59 -75.24 53.36 2.16
N GLY A 60 -75.46 54.49 1.46
CA GLY A 60 -74.43 55.49 1.17
C GLY A 60 -73.90 56.17 2.44
N VAL A 61 -74.77 56.51 3.39
CA VAL A 61 -74.40 57.10 4.69
C VAL A 61 -73.72 56.09 5.59
N SER A 62 -74.16 54.83 5.61
CA SER A 62 -73.48 53.74 6.31
C SER A 62 -72.14 53.40 5.67
N TRP A 63 -72.03 53.44 4.34
CA TRP A 63 -70.76 53.27 3.62
C TRP A 63 -69.81 54.42 3.90
N ALA A 64 -70.28 55.66 3.83
CA ALA A 64 -69.51 56.84 4.18
C ALA A 64 -69.11 56.83 5.67
N GLY A 65 -70.03 56.47 6.55
CA GLY A 65 -69.78 56.29 7.98
C GLY A 65 -68.77 55.17 8.26
N PHE A 66 -68.82 54.07 7.53
CA PHE A 66 -67.81 53.00 7.64
C PHE A 66 -66.42 53.49 7.25
N PHE A 67 -66.28 54.37 6.26
CA PHE A 67 -64.99 54.96 5.87
C PHE A 67 -64.52 56.08 6.83
N VAL A 68 -65.45 56.88 7.36
CA VAL A 68 -65.13 58.00 8.27
C VAL A 68 -64.89 57.54 9.71
N PHE A 69 -65.60 56.50 10.17
CA PHE A 69 -65.43 55.93 11.52
C PHE A 69 -64.56 54.67 11.56
N GLY A 70 -64.36 53.98 10.42
CA GLY A 70 -63.45 52.83 10.29
C GLY A 70 -61.96 53.22 10.21
N SER A 71 -61.63 54.51 10.29
CA SER A 71 -60.27 55.02 10.40
C SER A 71 -59.73 55.01 11.84
N GLY A 72 -60.21 54.08 12.68
CA GLY A 72 -59.54 53.77 13.94
C GLY A 72 -58.08 53.42 13.66
N GLN A 73 -57.16 54.03 14.42
CA GLN A 73 -55.71 53.96 14.23
C GLN A 73 -55.25 52.56 13.80
N LYS A 74 -54.89 52.40 12.52
CA LYS A 74 -54.46 51.12 11.98
C LYS A 74 -53.11 50.75 12.62
N PHE A 75 -53.12 49.71 13.44
CA PHE A 75 -51.91 49.03 13.89
C PHE A 75 -51.08 48.60 12.68
N SER A 76 -49.77 48.85 12.72
CA SER A 76 -48.86 48.57 11.61
C SER A 76 -47.59 47.93 12.14
N GLU A 77 -47.48 46.61 12.11
CA GLU A 77 -46.34 45.85 12.64
C GLU A 77 -44.95 46.37 12.18
N ASP A 78 -44.88 46.98 11.01
CA ASP A 78 -43.67 47.64 10.48
C ASP A 78 -43.15 48.80 11.34
N LYS A 79 -43.98 49.44 12.17
CA LYS A 79 -43.58 50.54 13.06
C LYS A 79 -43.02 50.07 14.40
N ILE A 80 -42.95 48.76 14.63
CA ILE A 80 -42.31 48.19 15.82
C ILE A 80 -40.98 47.62 15.36
N GLU A 81 -39.89 48.17 15.86
CA GLU A 81 -38.55 47.86 15.39
C GLU A 81 -37.81 47.05 16.44
N ILE A 82 -37.21 45.93 16.02
CA ILE A 82 -36.21 45.19 16.78
C ILE A 82 -34.94 45.14 15.93
N LYS A 83 -33.85 45.68 16.45
CA LYS A 83 -32.53 45.67 15.82
C LYS A 83 -31.55 44.98 16.72
N ILE A 84 -30.66 44.20 16.12
CA ILE A 84 -29.54 43.58 16.81
C ILE A 84 -28.29 44.12 16.14
N ASN A 85 -27.42 44.76 16.91
CA ASN A 85 -26.15 45.29 16.48
C ASN A 85 -25.04 44.49 17.16
N GLY A 86 -24.04 44.05 16.41
CA GLY A 86 -22.90 43.31 16.93
C GLY A 86 -21.81 43.20 15.87
N PRO A 87 -20.68 42.54 16.17
CA PRO A 87 -19.63 42.33 15.20
C PRO A 87 -20.02 41.25 14.19
N GLU A 88 -19.93 41.54 12.90
CA GLU A 88 -20.19 40.56 11.83
C GLU A 88 -19.15 39.43 11.81
N LYS A 89 -17.93 39.71 12.31
CA LYS A 89 -16.83 38.75 12.46
C LYS A 89 -16.25 38.85 13.86
N ALA A 90 -15.92 37.72 14.46
CA ALA A 90 -15.26 37.65 15.76
C ALA A 90 -14.25 36.52 15.79
N VAL A 91 -13.14 36.66 16.52
CA VAL A 91 -12.19 35.58 16.75
C VAL A 91 -12.68 34.69 17.90
N SER A 92 -12.43 33.39 17.84
CA SER A 92 -12.81 32.46 18.92
C SER A 92 -12.19 32.88 20.26
N GLY A 93 -13.04 33.07 21.28
CA GLY A 93 -12.65 33.51 22.62
C GLY A 93 -12.50 35.03 22.79
N GLU A 94 -12.64 35.81 21.71
CA GLU A 94 -12.65 37.27 21.78
C GLU A 94 -13.93 37.78 22.45
N GLY A 95 -13.80 38.83 23.27
CA GLY A 95 -14.93 39.50 23.90
C GLY A 95 -15.73 40.32 22.90
N ILE A 96 -17.03 40.06 22.80
CA ILE A 96 -17.96 40.77 21.93
C ILE A 96 -19.18 41.28 22.70
N THR A 97 -19.86 42.28 22.14
CA THR A 97 -21.11 42.81 22.68
C THR A 97 -22.18 42.86 21.60
N TYR A 98 -23.34 42.26 21.88
CA TYR A 98 -24.57 42.46 21.12
C TYR A 98 -25.43 43.52 21.79
N ARG A 99 -25.92 44.48 21.01
CA ARG A 99 -26.87 45.51 21.43
C ARG A 99 -28.19 45.29 20.72
N LEU A 100 -29.22 44.94 21.49
CA LEU A 100 -30.58 44.76 21.02
C LEU A 100 -31.36 46.03 21.31
N VAL A 101 -31.91 46.66 20.27
CA VAL A 101 -32.68 47.91 20.35
C VAL A 101 -34.12 47.63 19.93
N ILE A 102 -35.06 47.90 20.84
CA ILE A 102 -36.49 47.76 20.62
C ILE A 102 -37.10 49.15 20.63
N ARG A 103 -37.78 49.54 19.55
CA ARG A 103 -38.39 50.87 19.43
C ARG A 103 -39.84 50.79 19.00
N ASN A 104 -40.72 51.44 19.74
CA ASN A 104 -42.13 51.54 19.41
C ASN A 104 -42.42 52.83 18.65
N ARG A 105 -42.53 52.80 17.32
CA ARG A 105 -42.92 53.98 16.50
C ARG A 105 -44.43 54.04 16.22
N GLN A 106 -45.24 53.33 17.01
CA GLN A 106 -46.69 53.46 16.96
C GLN A 106 -47.14 54.72 17.69
N ARG A 107 -48.35 55.19 17.37
CA ARG A 107 -49.09 56.20 18.14
C ARG A 107 -49.94 55.58 19.25
N ALA A 108 -49.52 54.43 19.76
CA ALA A 108 -50.14 53.73 20.86
C ALA A 108 -49.06 52.94 21.64
N PRO A 109 -49.19 52.79 22.96
CA PRO A 109 -48.24 52.00 23.76
C PRO A 109 -48.35 50.50 23.47
N LEU A 110 -47.25 49.78 23.62
CA LEU A 110 -47.19 48.32 23.65
C LEU A 110 -47.31 47.85 25.09
N ALA A 111 -48.32 47.05 25.41
CA ALA A 111 -48.48 46.38 26.70
C ALA A 111 -47.87 44.97 26.67
N ASN A 112 -47.54 44.44 27.85
CA ASN A 112 -47.01 43.08 28.05
C ASN A 112 -45.83 42.74 27.12
N THR A 113 -44.90 43.68 26.96
CA THR A 113 -43.76 43.53 26.08
C THR A 113 -42.66 42.72 26.75
N SER A 114 -42.27 41.61 26.14
CA SER A 114 -41.21 40.72 26.62
C SER A 114 -40.26 40.34 25.49
N LEU A 115 -38.96 40.37 25.75
CA LEU A 115 -37.91 39.92 24.85
C LEU A 115 -37.37 38.56 25.34
N GLU A 116 -37.36 37.57 24.47
CA GLU A 116 -36.62 36.30 24.65
C GLU A 116 -35.43 36.26 23.68
N VAL A 117 -34.24 35.93 24.16
CA VAL A 117 -33.02 35.77 23.36
C VAL A 117 -32.55 34.32 23.40
N ARG A 118 -32.25 33.77 22.22
CA ARG A 118 -31.62 32.47 22.06
C ARG A 118 -30.20 32.65 21.56
N TYR A 119 -29.26 32.31 22.42
CA TYR A 119 -27.83 32.32 22.16
C TYR A 119 -27.41 31.13 21.28
N PRO A 120 -26.31 31.25 20.53
CA PRO A 120 -25.66 30.08 19.96
C PRO A 120 -25.03 29.22 21.08
N ASP A 121 -24.94 27.91 20.86
CA ASP A 121 -24.61 26.90 21.89
C ASP A 121 -23.29 27.14 22.65
N ASN A 122 -22.36 27.88 22.04
CA ASN A 122 -21.02 28.15 22.57
C ASN A 122 -20.76 29.64 22.84
N PHE A 123 -21.80 30.41 23.17
CA PHE A 123 -21.66 31.78 23.64
C PHE A 123 -21.62 31.82 25.18
N ILE A 124 -20.48 32.22 25.72
CA ILE A 124 -20.30 32.36 27.17
C ILE A 124 -20.58 33.81 27.53
N ILE A 125 -21.67 34.03 28.27
CA ILE A 125 -22.12 35.37 28.67
C ILE A 125 -21.25 35.87 29.82
N ALA A 126 -20.64 37.03 29.65
CA ALA A 126 -19.89 37.73 30.69
C ALA A 126 -20.79 38.68 31.49
N SER A 127 -21.67 39.42 30.81
CA SER A 127 -22.59 40.35 31.46
C SER A 127 -23.79 40.68 30.58
N VAL A 128 -24.89 41.08 31.24
CA VAL A 128 -26.07 41.64 30.58
C VAL A 128 -26.48 42.94 31.27
N ASN A 129 -26.96 43.90 30.48
CA ASN A 129 -27.47 45.18 30.97
C ASN A 129 -28.66 45.63 30.12
N PRO A 130 -29.86 45.82 30.69
CA PRO A 130 -30.23 45.62 32.10
C PRO A 130 -30.15 44.15 32.52
N ALA A 131 -30.21 43.90 33.84
CA ALA A 131 -30.33 42.54 34.38
C ALA A 131 -31.56 41.84 33.79
N SER A 132 -31.42 40.56 33.48
CA SER A 132 -32.52 39.73 32.98
C SER A 132 -33.48 39.32 34.10
N ASP A 133 -34.70 38.95 33.69
CA ASP A 133 -35.74 38.44 34.59
C ASP A 133 -35.64 36.91 34.82
N ASP A 134 -34.75 36.22 34.10
CA ASP A 134 -34.42 34.81 34.27
C ASP A 134 -32.94 34.60 34.65
N LYS A 135 -32.63 33.43 35.20
CA LYS A 135 -31.26 33.08 35.63
C LYS A 135 -30.33 32.76 34.47
N GLU A 136 -30.90 32.36 33.34
CA GLU A 136 -30.15 32.01 32.12
C GLU A 136 -29.85 33.21 31.23
N ASN A 137 -30.20 34.43 31.68
CA ASN A 137 -30.01 35.68 30.95
C ASN A 137 -30.67 35.68 29.57
N ARG A 138 -31.85 35.08 29.39
CA ARG A 138 -32.54 35.00 28.10
C ARG A 138 -33.79 35.87 28.03
N ARG A 139 -34.32 36.38 29.13
CA ARG A 139 -35.61 37.05 29.15
C ARG A 139 -35.57 38.44 29.81
N TRP A 140 -36.23 39.40 29.17
CA TRP A 140 -36.49 40.74 29.71
C TRP A 140 -37.96 41.11 29.51
N ASP A 141 -38.66 41.38 30.61
CA ASP A 141 -40.04 41.83 30.64
C ASP A 141 -40.07 43.35 30.82
N PHE A 142 -40.32 44.09 29.74
CA PHE A 142 -40.36 45.56 29.75
C PHE A 142 -41.71 46.13 30.21
N GLY A 143 -42.73 45.28 30.34
CA GLY A 143 -44.09 45.71 30.68
C GLY A 143 -44.68 46.58 29.58
N ALA A 144 -44.90 47.86 29.86
CA ALA A 144 -45.38 48.82 28.87
C ALA A 144 -44.22 49.57 28.21
N ILE A 145 -44.20 49.61 26.87
CA ILE A 145 -43.33 50.49 26.09
C ILE A 145 -44.21 51.57 25.45
N GLY A 146 -44.02 52.81 25.87
CA GLY A 146 -44.75 54.00 25.43
C GLY A 146 -44.55 54.33 23.95
N GLU A 147 -45.27 55.35 23.50
CA GLU A 147 -45.13 55.89 22.13
C GLU A 147 -43.75 56.50 21.93
N ASP A 148 -43.10 56.17 20.81
CA ASP A 148 -41.73 56.55 20.46
C ASP A 148 -40.65 56.17 21.49
N GLU A 149 -41.00 55.35 22.49
CA GLU A 149 -40.07 54.86 23.50
C GLU A 149 -39.14 53.78 22.94
N GLU A 150 -37.91 53.76 23.46
CA GLU A 150 -36.86 52.82 23.09
C GLU A 150 -36.35 52.07 24.34
N LYS A 151 -36.15 50.76 24.20
CA LYS A 151 -35.51 49.89 25.20
C LYS A 151 -34.29 49.24 24.57
N THR A 152 -33.22 49.14 25.35
CA THR A 152 -31.95 48.57 24.90
C THR A 152 -31.49 47.48 25.86
N VAL A 153 -31.01 46.37 25.31
CA VAL A 153 -30.33 45.29 26.03
C VAL A 153 -28.94 45.10 25.44
N GLU A 154 -27.93 45.20 26.27
CA GLU A 154 -26.54 44.91 25.95
C GLU A 154 -26.16 43.55 26.54
N ILE A 155 -25.60 42.68 25.71
CA ILE A 155 -25.19 41.33 26.09
C ILE A 155 -23.73 41.19 25.68
N SER A 156 -22.84 41.11 26.67
CA SER A 156 -21.40 40.95 26.45
C SER A 156 -20.96 39.53 26.81
N GLY A 157 -20.06 38.96 26.02
CA GLY A 157 -19.59 37.58 26.19
C GLY A 157 -18.54 37.20 25.15
N ALA A 158 -18.23 35.92 25.03
CA ALA A 158 -17.28 35.40 24.04
C ALA A 158 -17.86 34.19 23.30
N LEU A 159 -17.55 34.08 22.01
CA LEU A 159 -17.98 32.97 21.17
C LEU A 159 -16.86 31.93 21.02
N PHE A 160 -17.21 30.65 21.12
CA PHE A 160 -16.28 29.55 20.92
C PHE A 160 -16.80 28.57 19.86
N GLY A 161 -15.90 27.86 19.20
CA GLY A 161 -16.29 26.89 18.18
C GLY A 161 -15.11 26.35 17.38
N ALA A 162 -15.43 25.53 16.38
CA ALA A 162 -14.47 25.08 15.37
C ALA A 162 -14.62 25.93 14.09
N PRO A 163 -13.99 27.12 14.03
CA PRO A 163 -14.14 28.03 12.91
C PRO A 163 -13.47 27.51 11.62
N PRO A 164 -13.89 28.00 10.43
CA PRO A 164 -14.91 29.03 10.23
C PRO A 164 -16.33 28.49 10.42
N ILE A 165 -17.16 29.18 11.20
CA ILE A 165 -18.57 28.80 11.44
C ILE A 165 -19.44 30.05 11.67
N ASP A 166 -20.67 30.03 11.17
CA ASP A 166 -21.66 31.06 11.42
C ASP A 166 -22.47 30.77 12.68
N LEU A 167 -22.41 31.68 13.65
CA LEU A 167 -23.14 31.58 14.91
C LEU A 167 -24.25 32.63 14.93
N THR A 168 -25.49 32.18 15.15
CA THR A 168 -26.68 33.05 15.04
C THR A 168 -27.34 33.26 16.39
N LEU A 169 -27.43 34.52 16.79
CA LEU A 169 -28.26 34.98 17.90
C LEU A 169 -29.67 35.30 17.38
N ARG A 170 -30.70 34.79 18.05
CA ARG A 170 -32.11 35.03 17.69
C ARG A 170 -32.82 35.73 18.82
N ALA A 171 -33.57 36.78 18.50
CA ALA A 171 -34.34 37.56 19.45
C ALA A 171 -35.82 37.54 19.06
N PHE A 172 -36.68 37.25 20.04
CA PHE A 172 -38.12 37.11 19.91
C PHE A 172 -38.78 38.16 20.80
N LEU A 173 -39.39 39.18 20.21
CA LEU A 173 -40.11 40.23 20.91
C LEU A 173 -41.61 39.92 20.86
N SER A 174 -42.19 39.58 22.01
CA SER A 174 -43.64 39.39 22.17
C SER A 174 -44.27 40.64 22.77
N TYR A 175 -45.44 41.08 22.28
CA TYR A 175 -46.11 42.29 22.75
C TYR A 175 -47.60 42.32 22.40
N ARG A 176 -48.36 43.19 23.07
CA ARG A 176 -49.78 43.48 22.77
C ARG A 176 -50.00 44.99 22.61
N PRO A 177 -50.34 45.51 21.43
CA PRO A 177 -50.65 46.94 21.24
C PRO A 177 -51.90 47.35 22.05
N ALA A 178 -51.87 48.50 22.72
CA ALA A 178 -53.02 48.93 23.54
C ALA A 178 -54.30 49.20 22.73
N ASN A 179 -54.16 49.52 21.44
CA ASN A 179 -55.27 49.74 20.51
C ASN A 179 -55.72 48.44 19.79
N PHE A 180 -55.14 47.27 20.12
CA PHE A 180 -55.44 46.00 19.45
C PHE A 180 -55.41 44.82 20.42
N ASN A 181 -56.51 44.07 20.52
CA ASN A 181 -56.64 42.97 21.49
C ASN A 181 -56.10 41.63 20.97
N ALA A 182 -54.85 41.59 20.48
CA ALA A 182 -54.16 40.37 20.08
C ALA A 182 -52.67 40.44 20.43
N ASP A 183 -52.07 39.29 20.73
CA ASP A 183 -50.63 39.17 20.97
C ASP A 183 -49.88 38.97 19.66
N PHE A 184 -48.75 39.64 19.52
CA PHE A 184 -47.87 39.55 18.36
C PHE A 184 -46.48 39.15 18.79
N GLN A 185 -45.72 38.58 17.85
CA GLN A 185 -44.31 38.27 18.04
C GLN A 185 -43.52 38.71 16.81
N LYS A 186 -42.44 39.45 17.04
CA LYS A 186 -41.46 39.82 16.02
C LYS A 186 -40.14 39.13 16.28
N VAL A 187 -39.53 38.57 15.23
CA VAL A 187 -38.25 37.86 15.33
C VAL A 187 -37.19 38.61 14.55
N ASN A 188 -36.00 38.72 15.12
CA ASN A 188 -34.83 39.18 14.40
C ASN A 188 -33.62 38.30 14.74
N ASN A 189 -32.67 38.24 13.81
CA ASN A 189 -31.53 37.35 13.87
C ASN A 189 -30.28 38.16 13.58
N PHE A 190 -29.19 37.85 14.26
CA PHE A 190 -27.88 38.38 13.93
C PHE A 190 -26.89 37.23 13.84
N THR A 191 -26.14 37.18 12.74
CA THR A 191 -25.16 36.13 12.48
C THR A 191 -23.77 36.72 12.56
N THR A 192 -22.95 36.16 13.44
CA THR A 192 -21.53 36.47 13.55
C THR A 192 -20.74 35.31 12.98
N ASN A 193 -19.86 35.60 12.05
CA ASN A 193 -18.95 34.63 11.45
C ASN A 193 -17.71 34.48 12.34
N LEU A 194 -17.58 33.32 12.98
CA LEU A 194 -16.47 33.02 13.88
C LEU A 194 -15.22 32.66 13.08
N GLN A 195 -14.11 33.33 13.39
CA GLN A 195 -12.80 33.15 12.78
C GLN A 195 -11.86 32.36 13.71
N PRO A 196 -10.91 31.58 13.17
CA PRO A 196 -9.89 30.92 13.97
C PRO A 196 -8.99 31.94 14.66
N LEU A 197 -8.36 31.51 15.76
CA LEU A 197 -7.26 32.28 16.35
C LEU A 197 -6.19 32.59 15.29
N PRO A 198 -5.66 33.82 15.23
CA PRO A 198 -4.56 34.19 14.34
C PRO A 198 -3.25 33.55 14.82
N VAL A 199 -3.10 32.25 14.56
CA VAL A 199 -1.95 31.42 14.95
C VAL A 199 -1.36 30.77 13.73
N GLU A 200 -0.03 30.83 13.62
CA GLU A 200 0.70 30.05 12.62
C GLU A 200 1.09 28.69 13.21
N LEU A 201 0.42 27.64 12.74
CA LEU A 201 0.75 26.25 13.07
C LEU A 201 1.49 25.61 11.89
N SER A 202 2.75 25.24 12.10
CA SER A 202 3.59 24.62 11.06
C SER A 202 4.19 23.29 11.53
N ILE A 203 4.39 22.40 10.56
CA ILE A 203 5.08 21.12 10.75
C ILE A 203 6.19 21.03 9.71
N VAL A 204 7.43 21.08 10.16
CA VAL A 204 8.62 20.90 9.33
C VAL A 204 9.14 19.49 9.55
N GLY A 205 9.35 18.77 8.46
CA GLY A 205 9.88 17.41 8.47
C GLY A 205 10.26 16.95 7.07
N PRO A 206 10.84 15.76 6.93
CA PRO A 206 11.29 15.23 5.64
C PRO A 206 10.13 14.97 4.69
N ASP A 207 10.34 15.21 3.39
CA ASP A 207 9.37 14.88 2.33
C ASP A 207 9.36 13.39 2.01
N ALA A 208 10.48 12.70 2.26
CA ALA A 208 10.62 11.27 2.07
C ALA A 208 11.61 10.67 3.08
N VAL A 209 11.37 9.44 3.52
CA VAL A 209 12.19 8.71 4.49
C VAL A 209 12.26 7.23 4.13
N GLY A 210 13.43 6.62 4.26
CA GLY A 210 13.62 5.17 4.10
C GLY A 210 13.15 4.37 5.33
N PRO A 211 12.74 3.10 5.17
CA PRO A 211 12.39 2.25 6.30
C PRO A 211 13.56 2.14 7.30
N GLY A 212 13.27 2.33 8.60
CA GLY A 212 14.28 2.27 9.66
C GLY A 212 15.17 3.51 9.79
N GLU A 213 15.03 4.52 8.93
CA GLU A 213 15.75 5.79 9.07
C GLU A 213 15.10 6.70 10.12
N GLU A 214 15.94 7.48 10.81
CA GLU A 214 15.46 8.49 11.76
C GLU A 214 14.82 9.66 11.01
N ALA A 215 13.55 9.94 11.30
CA ALA A 215 12.82 11.10 10.83
C ALA A 215 12.70 12.13 11.97
N PHE A 216 13.06 13.37 11.66
CA PHE A 216 12.98 14.51 12.58
C PHE A 216 11.86 15.45 12.14
N TYR A 217 10.92 15.73 13.05
CA TYR A 217 9.87 16.70 12.84
C TYR A 217 9.97 17.83 13.87
N THR A 218 9.60 19.03 13.45
CA THR A 218 9.47 20.20 14.31
C THR A 218 8.07 20.76 14.11
N VAL A 219 7.28 20.79 15.18
CA VAL A 219 5.96 21.43 15.21
C VAL A 219 6.10 22.77 15.91
N SER A 220 5.70 23.85 15.25
CA SER A 220 5.80 25.21 15.79
C SER A 220 4.44 25.88 15.81
N VAL A 221 4.12 26.51 16.94
CA VAL A 221 2.92 27.33 17.14
C VAL A 221 3.40 28.75 17.40
N VAL A 222 3.04 29.70 16.54
CA VAL A 222 3.40 31.11 16.69
C VAL A 222 2.15 31.96 16.87
N ASN A 223 2.13 32.78 17.92
CA ASN A 223 1.08 33.75 18.11
C ASN A 223 1.27 34.93 17.12
N ALA A 224 0.39 35.04 16.12
CA ALA A 224 0.43 36.11 15.14
C ALA A 224 -0.49 37.31 15.49
N ALA A 225 -1.16 37.28 16.65
CA ALA A 225 -1.92 38.42 17.17
C ALA A 225 -1.00 39.48 17.79
N GLU A 226 -1.61 40.65 18.06
CA GLU A 226 -1.05 41.71 18.90
C GLU A 226 -1.30 41.49 20.40
N GLU A 227 -2.09 40.49 20.77
CA GLU A 227 -2.46 40.16 22.14
C GLU A 227 -1.91 38.80 22.58
N SER A 228 -1.73 38.59 23.88
CA SER A 228 -1.32 37.30 24.44
C SER A 228 -2.41 36.23 24.29
N MET A 229 -2.01 35.00 23.98
CA MET A 229 -2.91 33.85 23.90
C MET A 229 -2.67 32.87 25.05
N LYS A 230 -3.75 32.42 25.68
CA LYS A 230 -3.75 31.46 26.79
C LYS A 230 -4.67 30.28 26.49
N ASN A 231 -4.60 29.25 27.34
CA ASN A 231 -5.45 28.05 27.28
C ASN A 231 -5.35 27.27 25.96
N LEU A 232 -4.18 27.29 25.31
CA LEU A 232 -3.94 26.54 24.09
C LEU A 232 -3.49 25.12 24.39
N GLU A 233 -4.05 24.15 23.66
CA GLU A 233 -3.63 22.76 23.70
C GLU A 233 -3.28 22.25 22.31
N LEU A 234 -2.05 21.75 22.17
CA LEU A 234 -1.56 21.13 20.96
C LEU A 234 -1.62 19.62 21.10
N SER A 235 -2.24 18.95 20.11
CA SER A 235 -2.30 17.51 20.03
C SER A 235 -1.74 17.01 18.70
N LEU A 236 -1.07 15.86 18.73
CA LEU A 236 -0.53 15.22 17.53
C LEU A 236 -1.27 13.92 17.21
N LYS A 237 -1.65 13.77 15.95
CA LYS A 237 -2.16 12.52 15.38
C LYS A 237 -1.06 11.93 14.49
N LEU A 238 -0.60 10.73 14.87
CA LEU A 238 0.55 10.08 14.25
C LEU A 238 0.11 9.02 13.23
N PRO A 239 0.92 8.77 12.18
CA PRO A 239 0.75 7.61 11.33
C PRO A 239 0.89 6.29 12.11
N THR A 240 0.16 5.25 11.72
CA THR A 240 0.17 3.93 12.41
C THR A 240 1.52 3.21 12.36
N ASN A 241 2.36 3.52 11.37
CA ASN A 241 3.68 2.94 11.15
C ASN A 241 4.84 3.82 11.66
N LEU A 242 4.54 4.94 12.33
CA LEU A 242 5.53 5.83 12.91
C LEU A 242 5.75 5.48 14.39
N LYS A 243 6.97 5.13 14.74
CA LYS A 243 7.40 4.90 16.13
C LYS A 243 8.15 6.13 16.62
N ILE A 244 7.72 6.72 17.73
CA ILE A 244 8.41 7.84 18.36
C ILE A 244 9.62 7.31 19.15
N ASN A 245 10.78 7.89 18.91
CA ASN A 245 11.99 7.68 19.70
C ASN A 245 12.10 8.69 20.84
N SER A 246 11.82 9.97 20.58
CA SER A 246 11.84 11.02 21.61
C SER A 246 10.96 12.21 21.25
N LEU A 247 10.44 12.88 22.27
CA LEU A 247 9.68 14.13 22.19
C LEU A 247 10.33 15.16 23.10
N THR A 248 10.50 16.39 22.61
CA THR A 248 11.08 17.48 23.40
C THR A 248 10.36 18.79 23.11
N PRO A 249 9.65 19.39 24.07
CA PRO A 249 9.45 18.92 25.46
C PRO A 249 8.58 17.65 25.54
N ALA A 250 8.61 16.96 26.67
CA ALA A 250 7.73 15.82 26.92
C ALA A 250 6.25 16.25 26.93
N PRO A 251 5.29 15.39 26.50
CA PRO A 251 3.86 15.67 26.56
C PRO A 251 3.43 16.05 27.98
N THR A 252 2.55 17.05 28.09
CA THR A 252 1.93 17.42 29.37
C THR A 252 0.92 16.38 29.83
N GLN A 253 0.28 15.69 28.89
CA GLN A 253 -0.72 14.66 29.18
C GLN A 253 -0.71 13.55 28.11
N GLY A 254 -0.88 12.30 28.53
CA GLY A 254 -0.90 11.15 27.62
C GLY A 254 0.44 10.97 26.90
N GLN A 255 0.40 10.68 25.59
CA GLN A 255 1.59 10.44 24.76
C GLN A 255 1.84 11.52 23.70
N THR A 256 0.83 12.34 23.37
CA THR A 256 0.88 13.27 22.23
C THR A 256 0.12 14.59 22.47
N LEU A 257 -0.05 15.01 23.73
CA LEU A 257 -0.75 16.26 24.08
C LEU A 257 0.11 17.20 24.93
N TRP A 258 0.13 18.48 24.55
CA TRP A 258 0.82 19.56 25.26
C TRP A 258 -0.14 20.69 25.60
N LYS A 259 -0.12 21.10 26.87
CA LYS A 259 -0.71 22.38 27.28
C LYS A 259 0.35 23.43 27.07
N LEU A 260 0.08 24.37 26.17
CA LEU A 260 1.07 25.40 25.85
C LEU A 260 1.07 26.47 26.95
N PRO A 261 2.23 27.06 27.26
CA PRO A 261 2.28 28.26 28.09
C PRO A 261 1.55 29.40 27.39
N GLU A 262 1.28 30.48 28.14
CA GLU A 262 0.81 31.72 27.54
C GLU A 262 1.83 32.20 26.48
N LEU A 263 1.32 32.49 25.29
CA LEU A 263 2.13 32.98 24.17
C LEU A 263 1.90 34.49 24.05
N ALA A 264 2.92 35.27 24.42
CA ALA A 264 2.95 36.70 24.12
C ALA A 264 2.90 36.95 22.60
N PRO A 265 2.59 38.18 22.15
CA PRO A 265 2.63 38.53 20.72
C PRO A 265 3.96 38.11 20.08
N GLN A 266 3.89 37.44 18.92
CA GLN A 266 5.04 36.90 18.18
C GLN A 266 5.87 35.82 18.89
N ALA A 267 5.47 35.39 20.11
CA ALA A 267 6.12 34.28 20.80
C ALA A 267 5.76 32.94 20.14
N SER A 268 6.67 31.96 20.27
CA SER A 268 6.46 30.63 19.73
C SER A 268 6.67 29.52 20.75
N SER A 269 5.95 28.42 20.56
CA SER A 269 6.20 27.14 21.23
C SER A 269 6.59 26.10 20.19
N THR A 270 7.62 25.32 20.48
CA THR A 270 8.19 24.34 19.53
C THR A 270 8.28 22.95 20.17
N ILE A 271 7.86 21.93 19.43
CA ILE A 271 8.02 20.52 19.79
C ILE A 271 8.90 19.86 18.74
N LYS A 272 10.01 19.29 19.19
CA LYS A 272 10.92 18.48 18.39
C LYS A 272 10.62 17.01 18.60
N ILE A 273 10.54 16.28 17.48
CA ILE A 273 10.10 14.90 17.44
C ILE A 273 11.16 14.11 16.69
N LYS A 274 11.67 13.07 17.35
CA LYS A 274 12.55 12.08 16.74
C LYS A 274 11.77 10.78 16.61
N SER A 275 11.75 10.21 15.42
CA SER A 275 10.92 9.05 15.10
C SER A 275 11.58 8.13 14.08
N VAL A 276 11.02 6.95 13.88
CA VAL A 276 11.41 5.98 12.86
C VAL A 276 10.16 5.35 12.25
N PHE A 277 10.15 5.15 10.94
CA PHE A 277 9.08 4.42 10.27
C PHE A 277 9.38 2.93 10.23
N THR A 278 8.39 2.10 10.58
CA THR A 278 8.49 0.64 10.45
C THR A 278 8.34 0.22 9.00
N ALA A 279 9.02 -0.86 8.62
CA ALA A 279 8.87 -1.46 7.30
C ALA A 279 7.47 -2.07 7.17
N GLY A 280 6.70 -1.60 6.19
CA GLY A 280 5.35 -2.09 5.91
C GLY A 280 4.86 -1.63 4.55
N SER A 281 4.04 -2.46 3.90
CA SER A 281 3.29 -2.09 2.70
C SER A 281 2.34 -0.94 3.04
N LEU A 282 2.44 0.17 2.32
CA LEU A 282 1.49 1.28 2.45
C LEU A 282 0.62 1.37 1.20
N GLU A 283 -0.69 1.14 1.38
CA GLU A 283 -1.69 1.57 0.39
C GLU A 283 -1.92 3.09 0.45
N VAL A 284 -1.54 3.75 1.55
CA VAL A 284 -1.77 5.20 1.79
C VAL A 284 -0.52 5.84 2.39
N ALA A 285 -0.13 7.01 1.88
CA ALA A 285 1.01 7.78 2.41
C ALA A 285 0.79 8.17 3.88
N PRO A 286 1.82 8.10 4.75
CA PRO A 286 1.64 8.39 6.16
C PRO A 286 1.45 9.91 6.36
N VAL A 287 0.36 10.27 7.04
CA VAL A 287 -0.01 11.66 7.34
C VAL A 287 0.22 11.96 8.81
N PHE A 288 1.03 12.96 9.08
CA PHE A 288 1.28 13.50 10.40
C PHE A 288 0.44 14.77 10.58
N SER A 289 -0.47 14.81 11.56
CA SER A 289 -1.36 15.97 11.78
C SER A 289 -1.10 16.61 13.15
N ALA A 290 -0.98 17.93 13.18
CA ALA A 290 -0.98 18.72 14.41
C ALA A 290 -2.28 19.51 14.51
N ILE A 291 -2.92 19.45 15.67
CA ILE A 291 -4.24 20.04 15.92
C ILE A 291 -4.12 20.96 17.13
N LEU A 292 -4.36 22.24 16.93
CA LEU A 292 -4.39 23.25 17.98
C LEU A 292 -5.83 23.50 18.42
N ASN A 293 -6.07 23.40 19.73
CA ASN A 293 -7.36 23.62 20.35
C ASN A 293 -7.27 24.78 21.35
N LEU A 294 -8.36 25.53 21.47
CA LEU A 294 -8.60 26.48 22.55
C LEU A 294 -9.44 25.77 23.63
N ARG A 295 -9.00 25.85 24.88
CA ARG A 295 -9.74 25.29 26.03
C ARG A 295 -10.51 26.37 26.76
N GLU A 296 -11.80 26.14 26.96
CA GLU A 296 -12.65 26.97 27.81
C GLU A 296 -13.67 26.10 28.56
N ASP A 297 -13.88 26.34 29.86
CA ASP A 297 -14.80 25.58 30.74
C ASP A 297 -14.70 24.05 30.63
N GLY A 298 -13.48 23.55 30.43
CA GLY A 298 -13.19 22.12 30.29
C GLY A 298 -13.47 21.54 28.90
N GLN A 299 -14.10 22.31 28.01
CA GLN A 299 -14.32 21.95 26.60
C GLN A 299 -13.13 22.35 25.71
N LEU A 300 -13.01 21.70 24.56
CA LEU A 300 -11.96 21.96 23.58
C LEU A 300 -12.58 22.36 22.25
N PHE A 301 -12.07 23.46 21.71
CA PHE A 301 -12.52 24.06 20.46
C PHE A 301 -11.36 24.06 19.47
N GLN A 302 -11.43 23.20 18.45
CA GLN A 302 -10.38 23.09 17.43
C GLN A 302 -10.27 24.40 16.63
N GLN A 303 -9.08 24.99 16.58
CA GLN A 303 -8.83 26.26 15.90
C GLN A 303 -8.14 26.06 14.56
N VAL A 304 -7.05 25.28 14.55
CA VAL A 304 -6.20 25.11 13.37
C VAL A 304 -5.73 23.65 13.31
N THR A 305 -5.63 23.12 12.08
CA THR A 305 -5.00 21.82 11.81
C THR A 305 -4.02 21.97 10.66
N THR A 306 -2.82 21.43 10.85
CA THR A 306 -1.78 21.36 9.81
C THR A 306 -1.37 19.91 9.64
N GLU A 307 -1.05 19.51 8.42
CA GLU A 307 -0.61 18.16 8.09
C GLU A 307 0.73 18.18 7.35
N LYS A 308 1.55 17.15 7.60
CA LYS A 308 2.76 16.85 6.85
C LYS A 308 2.67 15.42 6.33
N ILE A 309 2.80 15.27 5.02
CA ILE A 309 2.93 13.97 4.37
C ILE A 309 4.42 13.69 4.18
N THR A 310 4.85 12.49 4.55
CA THR A 310 6.22 12.02 4.35
C THR A 310 6.20 10.72 3.57
N ASN A 311 6.71 10.72 2.34
CA ASN A 311 6.67 9.53 1.50
C ASN A 311 7.64 8.46 2.01
N LEU A 312 7.18 7.23 2.18
CA LEU A 312 8.10 6.12 2.42
C LEU A 312 8.68 5.67 1.10
N THR A 313 9.99 5.85 0.93
CA THR A 313 10.68 5.27 -0.23
C THR A 313 10.80 3.77 0.01
N GLN A 314 10.07 2.96 -0.76
CA GLN A 314 10.36 1.52 -0.85
C GLN A 314 11.84 1.37 -1.20
N SER A 315 12.60 0.56 -0.45
CA SER A 315 14.04 0.42 -0.67
C SER A 315 14.28 0.04 -2.13
N ALA A 316 14.86 0.97 -2.89
CA ALA A 316 15.16 0.80 -4.30
C ALA A 316 16.50 0.09 -4.50
N LEU A 317 16.96 -0.64 -3.48
CA LEU A 317 18.14 -1.48 -3.56
C LEU A 317 17.82 -2.65 -4.50
N SER A 318 18.54 -2.75 -5.61
CA SER A 318 18.57 -3.95 -6.44
C SER A 318 19.71 -4.84 -5.95
N LEU A 319 19.46 -6.15 -5.85
CA LEU A 319 20.45 -7.12 -5.41
C LEU A 319 20.34 -8.40 -6.25
N THR A 320 21.44 -8.79 -6.88
CA THR A 320 21.52 -10.00 -7.72
C THR A 320 22.77 -10.79 -7.41
N MET A 321 22.68 -12.12 -7.42
CA MET A 321 23.80 -13.04 -7.32
C MET A 321 23.91 -13.87 -8.61
N ALA A 322 25.11 -14.01 -9.14
CA ALA A 322 25.43 -14.91 -10.24
C ALA A 322 26.60 -15.84 -9.83
N ALA A 323 26.63 -17.04 -10.40
CA ALA A 323 27.76 -17.95 -10.31
C ALA A 323 28.28 -18.24 -11.72
N ASN A 324 29.61 -18.26 -11.92
CA ASN A 324 30.24 -18.52 -13.22
C ASN A 324 29.66 -17.67 -14.36
N GLY A 325 29.29 -16.42 -14.07
CA GLY A 325 28.71 -15.49 -15.04
C GLY A 325 27.22 -15.67 -15.35
N SER A 326 26.51 -16.61 -14.71
CA SER A 326 25.09 -16.87 -14.92
C SER A 326 24.27 -16.78 -13.64
N ALA A 327 23.06 -16.21 -13.75
CA ALA A 327 22.06 -16.19 -12.68
C ALA A 327 21.08 -17.39 -12.73
N GLU A 328 21.24 -18.25 -13.74
CA GLU A 328 20.38 -19.41 -13.98
C GLU A 328 20.89 -20.66 -13.24
N LYS A 329 20.06 -21.71 -13.25
CA LYS A 329 20.46 -23.04 -12.76
C LYS A 329 21.65 -23.58 -13.55
N GLN A 330 22.56 -24.25 -12.86
CA GLN A 330 23.83 -24.73 -13.42
C GLN A 330 24.17 -26.11 -12.89
N SER A 331 24.98 -26.81 -13.67
CA SER A 331 25.62 -28.05 -13.26
C SER A 331 27.09 -27.75 -12.93
N VAL A 332 27.62 -28.38 -11.89
CA VAL A 332 29.01 -28.20 -11.42
C VAL A 332 29.67 -29.55 -11.19
N ASN A 333 30.98 -29.64 -11.28
CA ASN A 333 31.74 -30.87 -11.08
C ASN A 333 32.60 -30.81 -9.81
N PHE A 334 32.95 -31.98 -9.27
CA PHE A 334 33.94 -32.07 -8.20
C PHE A 334 35.26 -31.45 -8.62
N GLY A 335 35.87 -30.64 -7.74
CA GLY A 335 37.11 -29.91 -8.02
C GLY A 335 36.91 -28.57 -8.73
N ASP A 336 35.71 -28.24 -9.21
CA ASP A 336 35.44 -26.95 -9.86
C ASP A 336 35.68 -25.78 -8.90
N LYS A 337 36.14 -24.65 -9.43
CA LYS A 337 36.17 -23.37 -8.72
C LYS A 337 34.93 -22.56 -9.11
N ILE A 338 34.00 -22.34 -8.18
CA ILE A 338 32.81 -21.53 -8.46
C ILE A 338 33.14 -20.07 -8.17
N SER A 339 33.07 -19.19 -9.19
CA SER A 339 33.15 -17.74 -8.99
C SER A 339 31.75 -17.16 -8.80
N PHE A 340 31.53 -16.54 -7.64
CA PHE A 340 30.28 -15.85 -7.32
C PHE A 340 30.46 -14.34 -7.46
N LEU A 341 29.50 -13.68 -8.10
CA LEU A 341 29.41 -12.24 -8.23
C LEU A 341 28.09 -11.75 -7.62
N ILE A 342 28.17 -10.91 -6.59
CA ILE A 342 27.04 -10.18 -6.05
C ILE A 342 27.08 -8.77 -6.60
N SER A 343 26.01 -8.33 -7.25
CA SER A 343 25.84 -6.95 -7.71
C SER A 343 24.73 -6.28 -6.91
N PHE A 344 25.00 -5.06 -6.44
CA PHE A 344 24.03 -4.26 -5.70
C PHE A 344 23.98 -2.83 -6.23
N GLU A 345 22.79 -2.26 -6.34
CA GLU A 345 22.58 -0.90 -6.85
C GLU A 345 21.51 -0.20 -6.04
N ASN A 346 21.78 1.03 -5.59
CA ASN A 346 20.75 1.90 -5.09
C ASN A 346 20.07 2.62 -6.26
N SER A 347 18.98 2.05 -6.78
CA SER A 347 18.21 2.68 -7.87
C SER A 347 17.30 3.82 -7.41
N GLY A 348 17.30 4.13 -6.10
CA GLY A 348 16.47 5.16 -5.48
C GLY A 348 17.04 6.57 -5.60
N THR A 349 16.35 7.50 -4.94
CA THR A 349 16.72 8.93 -4.86
C THR A 349 17.34 9.32 -3.52
N VAL A 350 17.39 8.38 -2.55
CA VAL A 350 17.91 8.59 -1.19
C VAL A 350 19.11 7.67 -0.95
N SER A 351 20.14 8.13 -0.22
CA SER A 351 21.30 7.31 0.17
C SER A 351 20.89 6.19 1.13
N LEU A 352 21.38 4.96 0.91
CA LEU A 352 21.20 3.85 1.86
C LEU A 352 22.39 3.74 2.80
N LYS A 353 22.18 3.80 4.11
CA LYS A 353 23.26 3.82 5.11
C LYS A 353 23.38 2.52 5.90
N ASN A 354 24.61 2.21 6.33
CA ASN A 354 24.97 1.07 7.15
C ASN A 354 24.44 -0.28 6.61
N LEU A 355 24.66 -0.53 5.32
CA LEU A 355 24.32 -1.79 4.68
C LEU A 355 25.20 -2.92 5.26
N THR A 356 24.59 -4.07 5.50
CA THR A 356 25.30 -5.34 5.69
C THR A 356 24.92 -6.26 4.56
N LEU A 357 25.91 -6.74 3.80
CA LEU A 357 25.71 -7.67 2.70
C LEU A 357 26.10 -9.07 3.15
N ARG A 358 25.29 -10.08 2.84
CA ARG A 358 25.59 -11.49 3.12
C ARG A 358 25.47 -12.32 1.85
N ALA A 359 26.39 -13.25 1.65
CA ALA A 359 26.22 -14.40 0.78
C ALA A 359 25.80 -15.59 1.63
N VAL A 360 24.69 -16.24 1.30
CA VAL A 360 24.15 -17.39 2.03
C VAL A 360 24.10 -18.59 1.09
N MET A 361 24.65 -19.70 1.52
CA MET A 361 24.71 -20.95 0.74
C MET A 361 24.27 -22.12 1.60
N ASP A 362 23.23 -22.82 1.17
CA ASP A 362 22.83 -24.12 1.70
C ASP A 362 23.51 -25.21 0.88
N ILE A 363 24.33 -26.01 1.55
CA ILE A 363 25.36 -26.84 0.94
C ILE A 363 25.20 -28.28 1.42
N PRO A 364 25.25 -29.26 0.52
CA PRO A 364 25.30 -30.67 0.87
C PRO A 364 26.44 -31.02 1.83
N TYR A 365 26.11 -31.92 2.76
CA TYR A 365 26.96 -32.33 3.87
C TYR A 365 26.91 -33.85 4.05
N ASP A 366 28.07 -34.50 4.13
CA ASP A 366 28.21 -35.96 4.21
C ASP A 366 28.18 -36.53 5.64
N GLY A 367 27.85 -35.70 6.64
CA GLY A 367 27.93 -36.05 8.05
C GLY A 367 29.23 -35.63 8.74
N ALA A 368 30.27 -35.23 7.99
CA ALA A 368 31.53 -34.69 8.53
C ALA A 368 32.01 -33.43 7.82
N LYS A 369 31.83 -33.31 6.50
CA LYS A 369 32.34 -32.22 5.65
C LYS A 369 31.25 -31.72 4.70
N SER A 370 31.24 -30.40 4.46
CA SER A 370 30.49 -29.82 3.34
C SER A 370 31.24 -30.02 2.03
N ILE A 371 30.52 -30.12 0.92
CA ILE A 371 31.15 -30.27 -0.41
C ILE A 371 31.95 -29.04 -0.86
N LEU A 372 31.70 -27.86 -0.30
CA LEU A 372 32.50 -26.66 -0.56
C LEU A 372 33.75 -26.59 0.33
N ASN A 373 34.87 -26.16 -0.25
CA ASN A 373 36.16 -26.06 0.39
C ASN A 373 36.40 -24.67 0.99
N TRP A 374 35.80 -24.42 2.16
CA TRP A 374 35.88 -23.12 2.86
C TRP A 374 37.29 -22.65 3.22
N THR A 375 38.24 -23.58 3.43
CA THR A 375 39.64 -23.22 3.72
C THR A 375 40.39 -22.71 2.49
N ALA A 376 39.83 -22.90 1.29
CA ALA A 376 40.35 -22.41 0.03
C ALA A 376 39.46 -21.30 -0.57
N LEU A 377 38.63 -20.66 0.25
CA LEU A 377 37.84 -19.48 -0.16
C LEU A 377 38.78 -18.33 -0.55
N GLU A 378 38.58 -17.81 -1.75
CA GLU A 378 39.27 -16.62 -2.23
C GLU A 378 38.26 -15.45 -2.20
N ASP A 379 38.33 -14.60 -1.18
CA ASP A 379 37.50 -13.38 -1.03
C ASP A 379 38.41 -12.17 -0.79
N LYS A 380 38.51 -11.29 -1.80
CA LYS A 380 39.35 -10.07 -1.72
C LYS A 380 38.84 -9.07 -0.68
N SER A 381 37.53 -9.09 -0.38
CA SER A 381 36.92 -8.22 0.62
C SER A 381 37.02 -8.80 2.04
N ASN A 382 37.50 -10.03 2.20
CA ASN A 382 37.76 -10.67 3.49
C ASN A 382 36.55 -10.62 4.45
N GLY A 383 35.40 -11.07 3.97
CA GLY A 383 34.16 -11.16 4.71
C GLY A 383 34.22 -12.18 5.85
N ALA A 384 33.41 -11.94 6.89
CA ALA A 384 33.33 -12.85 8.02
C ALA A 384 32.54 -14.11 7.65
N VAL A 385 33.20 -15.28 7.74
CA VAL A 385 32.60 -16.58 7.42
C VAL A 385 31.98 -17.22 8.67
N GLN A 386 30.76 -17.71 8.55
CA GLN A 386 30.06 -18.45 9.60
C GLN A 386 29.39 -19.70 9.02
N GLY A 387 29.37 -20.77 9.79
CA GLY A 387 28.77 -22.04 9.40
C GLY A 387 27.74 -22.52 10.42
N GLU A 388 26.59 -22.99 9.93
CA GLU A 388 25.47 -23.48 10.74
C GLU A 388 24.99 -24.84 10.20
N GLN A 389 24.61 -25.77 11.09
CA GLN A 389 23.95 -27.01 10.67
C GLN A 389 22.47 -26.73 10.43
N ARG A 390 21.95 -27.00 9.23
CA ARG A 390 20.53 -26.77 8.88
C ARG A 390 19.68 -28.02 8.99
N SER A 391 20.22 -29.15 8.56
CA SER A 391 19.58 -30.48 8.66
C SER A 391 20.65 -31.54 8.83
N ALA A 392 20.30 -32.84 8.87
CA ALA A 392 21.30 -33.92 8.88
C ALA A 392 22.18 -33.95 7.62
N THR A 393 21.71 -33.39 6.49
CA THR A 393 22.33 -33.50 5.15
C THR A 393 22.74 -32.16 4.55
N VAL A 394 22.43 -31.04 5.21
CA VAL A 394 22.70 -29.69 4.72
C VAL A 394 23.34 -28.81 5.79
N ARG A 395 24.40 -28.09 5.40
CA ARG A 395 25.00 -27.00 6.18
C ARG A 395 24.81 -25.67 5.47
N ARG A 396 24.57 -24.62 6.24
CA ARG A 396 24.57 -23.26 5.74
C ARG A 396 25.92 -22.61 5.98
N GLY A 397 26.53 -22.10 4.93
CA GLY A 397 27.62 -21.15 5.02
C GLY A 397 27.13 -19.74 4.77
N THR A 398 27.65 -18.78 5.52
CA THR A 398 27.39 -17.35 5.33
C THR A 398 28.72 -16.61 5.26
N ILE A 399 28.87 -15.74 4.26
CA ILE A 399 29.95 -14.74 4.21
C ILE A 399 29.30 -13.37 4.43
N THR A 400 29.81 -12.57 5.38
CA THR A 400 29.22 -11.27 5.75
C THR A 400 30.21 -10.14 5.52
N TRP A 401 29.79 -9.11 4.80
CA TRP A 401 30.52 -7.87 4.59
C TRP A 401 29.77 -6.68 5.16
N THR A 402 30.50 -5.83 5.87
CA THR A 402 30.02 -4.57 6.42
C THR A 402 30.89 -3.43 5.91
N LYS A 403 30.64 -2.19 6.37
CA LYS A 403 31.53 -1.05 6.12
C LYS A 403 33.00 -1.27 6.53
N ALA A 404 33.28 -2.21 7.44
CA ALA A 404 34.65 -2.53 7.83
C ALA A 404 35.43 -3.21 6.70
N GLN A 405 34.76 -4.03 5.89
CA GLN A 405 35.34 -4.73 4.75
C GLN A 405 35.18 -3.93 3.46
N ILE A 406 34.00 -3.34 3.25
CA ILE A 406 33.61 -2.65 2.03
C ILE A 406 33.11 -1.24 2.42
N PRO A 407 33.97 -0.21 2.36
CA PRO A 407 33.63 1.14 2.80
C PRO A 407 32.36 1.73 2.16
N ALA A 408 32.08 1.35 0.90
CA ALA A 408 30.87 1.77 0.18
C ALA A 408 29.55 1.30 0.83
N LEU A 409 29.58 0.28 1.71
CA LEU A 409 28.41 -0.16 2.47
C LEU A 409 28.08 0.77 3.65
N ALA A 410 28.96 1.71 4.01
CA ALA A 410 28.64 2.75 5.00
C ALA A 410 27.52 3.68 4.49
N GLU A 411 27.61 4.08 3.22
CA GLU A 411 26.63 4.91 2.54
C GLU A 411 26.66 4.64 1.03
N LEU A 412 25.61 4.01 0.52
CA LEU A 412 25.40 3.80 -0.90
C LEU A 412 24.52 4.92 -1.44
N LYS A 413 25.15 5.91 -2.08
CA LYS A 413 24.48 7.09 -2.65
C LYS A 413 23.44 6.71 -3.73
N PRO A 414 22.46 7.59 -4.02
CA PRO A 414 21.54 7.40 -5.14
C PRO A 414 22.27 7.05 -6.44
N LYS A 415 21.70 6.11 -7.20
CA LYS A 415 22.23 5.58 -8.48
C LYS A 415 23.64 4.96 -8.42
N SER A 416 24.18 4.76 -7.21
CA SER A 416 25.47 4.12 -7.04
C SER A 416 25.30 2.60 -7.03
N LYS A 417 26.29 1.93 -7.61
CA LYS A 417 26.36 0.47 -7.71
C LYS A 417 27.69 -0.05 -7.18
N GLY A 418 27.70 -1.30 -6.77
CA GLY A 418 28.90 -2.00 -6.34
C GLY A 418 28.79 -3.49 -6.59
N THR A 419 29.93 -4.16 -6.51
CA THR A 419 30.02 -5.60 -6.69
C THR A 419 30.91 -6.22 -5.63
N VAL A 420 30.62 -7.46 -5.25
CA VAL A 420 31.49 -8.31 -4.42
C VAL A 420 31.70 -9.62 -5.16
N GLU A 421 32.95 -10.04 -5.28
CA GLU A 421 33.33 -11.29 -5.93
C GLU A 421 34.06 -12.18 -4.94
N PHE A 422 33.71 -13.47 -4.93
CA PHE A 422 34.43 -14.50 -4.18
C PHE A 422 34.44 -15.82 -4.94
N ILE A 423 35.50 -16.61 -4.77
CA ILE A 423 35.64 -17.93 -5.40
C ILE A 423 35.69 -18.99 -4.31
N ILE A 424 34.87 -20.03 -4.43
CA ILE A 424 34.89 -21.18 -3.53
C ILE A 424 35.03 -22.49 -4.32
N PRO A 425 36.10 -23.28 -4.09
CA PRO A 425 36.26 -24.56 -4.74
C PRO A 425 35.28 -25.62 -4.21
N ILE A 426 34.82 -26.51 -5.08
CA ILE A 426 34.19 -27.78 -4.71
C ILE A 426 35.31 -28.77 -4.40
N LYS A 427 35.16 -29.52 -3.31
CA LYS A 427 36.11 -30.55 -2.91
C LYS A 427 36.25 -31.64 -3.98
N ALA A 428 37.42 -32.27 -4.05
CA ALA A 428 37.62 -33.42 -4.92
C ALA A 428 36.81 -34.63 -4.40
N LYS A 429 36.49 -35.57 -5.31
CA LYS A 429 35.68 -36.78 -5.00
C LYS A 429 36.21 -37.58 -3.81
N ASN A 430 37.53 -37.66 -3.66
CA ASN A 430 38.21 -38.41 -2.60
C ASN A 430 38.22 -37.70 -1.22
N GLU A 431 37.79 -36.44 -1.15
CA GLU A 431 37.73 -35.69 0.11
C GLU A 431 36.38 -35.82 0.84
N ILE A 432 35.34 -36.28 0.12
CA ILE A 432 33.95 -36.39 0.56
C ILE A 432 33.52 -37.86 0.56
N ASN A 433 32.73 -38.26 1.55
CA ASN A 433 32.10 -39.58 1.54
C ASN A 433 30.82 -39.56 0.70
N LEU A 434 30.94 -39.87 -0.59
CA LEU A 434 29.83 -39.86 -1.55
C LEU A 434 28.67 -40.78 -1.14
N ALA A 435 28.95 -41.91 -0.49
CA ALA A 435 27.92 -42.83 -0.03
C ALA A 435 27.02 -42.25 1.07
N LYS A 436 27.44 -41.17 1.74
CA LYS A 436 26.65 -40.44 2.74
C LYS A 436 26.04 -39.15 2.20
N LEU A 437 26.34 -38.79 0.95
CA LEU A 437 25.89 -37.55 0.34
C LEU A 437 24.51 -37.76 -0.27
N VAL A 438 23.47 -37.38 0.48
CA VAL A 438 22.05 -37.56 0.06
C VAL A 438 21.61 -36.44 -0.89
N GLU A 439 22.10 -35.23 -0.67
CA GLU A 439 21.78 -34.04 -1.46
C GLU A 439 22.94 -33.72 -2.41
N SER A 440 22.65 -33.28 -3.63
CA SER A 440 23.68 -32.86 -4.61
C SER A 440 23.53 -31.41 -5.06
N LYS A 441 22.53 -30.70 -4.52
CA LYS A 441 22.21 -29.32 -4.90
C LYS A 441 22.70 -28.32 -3.85
N ILE A 442 23.47 -27.33 -4.30
CA ILE A 442 23.79 -26.11 -3.56
C ILE A 442 22.74 -25.06 -3.92
N THR A 443 22.12 -24.45 -2.91
CA THR A 443 21.26 -23.27 -3.10
C THR A 443 22.00 -22.06 -2.55
N ALA A 444 22.13 -21.00 -3.35
CA ALA A 444 22.87 -19.80 -2.97
C ALA A 444 22.05 -18.54 -3.24
N TYR A 445 22.14 -17.55 -2.36
CA TYR A 445 21.55 -16.22 -2.55
C TYR A 445 22.34 -15.18 -1.76
N SER A 446 22.21 -13.90 -2.11
CA SER A 446 22.66 -12.81 -1.24
C SER A 446 21.49 -12.13 -0.55
N GLU A 447 21.76 -11.49 0.57
CA GLU A 447 20.80 -10.63 1.25
C GLU A 447 21.46 -9.35 1.75
N ALA A 448 20.72 -8.25 1.69
CA ALA A 448 21.13 -6.98 2.26
C ALA A 448 20.27 -6.68 3.50
N LEU A 449 20.94 -6.35 4.60
CA LEU A 449 20.32 -5.91 5.84
C LEU A 449 20.53 -4.42 6.03
N PHE A 450 19.46 -3.70 6.35
CA PHE A 450 19.46 -2.26 6.58
C PHE A 450 18.36 -1.83 7.56
N GLY A 451 18.50 -0.63 8.13
CA GLY A 451 17.50 -0.05 9.04
C GLY A 451 17.51 -0.59 10.48
N ALA A 452 18.44 -1.48 10.85
CA ALA A 452 18.54 -1.95 12.23
C ALA A 452 19.27 -0.96 13.15
N THR A 453 18.57 -0.52 14.19
CA THR A 453 19.16 0.08 15.39
C THR A 453 19.25 -0.92 16.55
N LYS A 454 18.59 -2.08 16.44
CA LYS A 454 18.61 -3.20 17.40
C LYS A 454 18.65 -4.56 16.67
N PRO A 455 19.19 -5.63 17.29
CA PRO A 455 19.12 -6.98 16.74
C PRO A 455 17.67 -7.42 16.50
N GLY A 456 17.36 -7.93 15.30
CA GLY A 456 16.03 -8.44 14.95
C GLY A 456 15.05 -7.43 14.32
N GLU A 457 15.41 -6.15 14.24
CA GLU A 457 14.59 -5.11 13.58
C GLU A 457 15.11 -4.74 12.16
N SER A 458 16.08 -5.48 11.62
CA SER A 458 16.61 -5.24 10.27
C SER A 458 15.56 -5.55 9.20
N SER A 459 15.42 -4.65 8.23
CA SER A 459 14.81 -5.02 6.95
C SER A 459 15.80 -5.91 6.18
N ILE A 460 15.31 -7.04 5.66
CA ILE A 460 16.10 -8.00 4.88
C ILE A 460 15.60 -7.97 3.43
N LEU A 461 16.50 -7.74 2.48
CA LEU A 461 16.21 -7.84 1.06
C LEU A 461 17.05 -8.97 0.44
N PRO A 462 16.44 -10.10 0.05
CA PRO A 462 17.14 -11.18 -0.64
C PRO A 462 17.31 -10.91 -2.14
N SER A 463 18.30 -11.56 -2.75
CA SER A 463 18.50 -11.64 -4.20
C SER A 463 17.67 -12.76 -4.85
N ASN A 464 17.93 -13.02 -6.13
CA ASN A 464 17.57 -14.28 -6.78
C ASN A 464 18.21 -15.49 -6.08
N ASN A 465 17.55 -16.64 -6.17
CA ASN A 465 18.08 -17.93 -5.71
C ASN A 465 18.81 -18.63 -6.85
N LEU A 466 20.10 -18.88 -6.67
CA LEU A 466 20.93 -19.72 -7.52
C LEU A 466 20.84 -21.19 -7.11
N SER A 467 20.85 -22.06 -8.11
CA SER A 467 20.83 -23.51 -7.94
C SER A 467 21.98 -24.12 -8.71
N LEU A 468 22.96 -24.67 -8.00
CA LEU A 468 24.09 -25.40 -8.57
C LEU A 468 23.95 -26.87 -8.22
N THR A 469 23.83 -27.75 -9.20
CA THR A 469 23.69 -29.19 -8.98
C THR A 469 24.97 -29.91 -9.37
N LEU A 470 25.50 -30.69 -8.44
CA LEU A 470 26.73 -31.46 -8.63
C LEU A 470 26.48 -32.61 -9.61
N ASN A 471 27.28 -32.68 -10.68
CA ASN A 471 27.26 -33.79 -11.63
C ASN A 471 27.74 -35.08 -10.99
N THR A 472 27.32 -36.19 -11.59
CA THR A 472 27.63 -37.54 -11.14
C THR A 472 29.13 -37.82 -11.08
N ASP A 473 29.51 -38.80 -10.26
CA ASP A 473 30.89 -39.14 -9.96
C ASP A 473 31.46 -40.26 -10.85
N LEU A 474 30.81 -40.58 -11.98
CA LEU A 474 31.20 -41.65 -12.90
C LEU A 474 32.72 -41.73 -13.10
N ASN A 475 33.23 -42.95 -12.98
CA ASN A 475 34.63 -43.27 -13.12
C ASN A 475 34.83 -44.55 -13.95
N LEU A 476 35.86 -44.55 -14.78
CA LEU A 476 36.33 -45.73 -15.50
C LEU A 476 37.69 -46.17 -14.95
N SER A 477 37.75 -47.41 -14.49
CA SER A 477 39.03 -48.11 -14.28
C SER A 477 39.19 -49.19 -15.34
N ALA A 478 40.44 -49.38 -15.76
CA ALA A 478 40.79 -50.33 -16.81
C ALA A 478 42.08 -51.05 -16.42
N GLN A 479 42.14 -52.35 -16.66
CA GLN A 479 43.30 -53.18 -16.40
C GLN A 479 43.51 -54.16 -17.56
N VAL A 480 44.76 -54.55 -17.77
CA VAL A 480 45.13 -55.59 -18.73
C VAL A 480 45.99 -56.63 -18.04
N ILE A 481 45.61 -57.89 -18.17
CA ILE A 481 46.28 -59.01 -17.51
C ILE A 481 46.64 -60.06 -18.56
N LEU A 482 47.89 -60.54 -18.54
CA LEU A 482 48.32 -61.64 -19.40
C LEU A 482 47.62 -62.94 -18.97
N LYS A 483 46.89 -63.56 -19.90
CA LYS A 483 46.16 -64.81 -19.70
C LYS A 483 46.98 -66.02 -20.13
N GLU A 484 47.59 -65.95 -21.31
CA GLU A 484 48.30 -67.08 -21.91
C GLU A 484 49.38 -66.58 -22.88
N LYS A 485 50.51 -67.29 -22.97
CA LYS A 485 51.52 -67.09 -24.02
C LYS A 485 51.47 -68.26 -25.00
N LYS A 486 51.36 -67.96 -26.30
CA LYS A 486 51.27 -68.97 -27.36
C LYS A 486 52.36 -68.74 -28.39
N ASN A 487 53.13 -69.79 -28.68
CA ASN A 487 54.04 -69.78 -29.82
C ASN A 487 53.25 -70.06 -31.09
N LEU A 488 53.49 -69.27 -32.14
CA LEU A 488 52.90 -69.48 -33.45
C LEU A 488 53.82 -70.35 -34.30
N PRO A 489 53.28 -71.30 -35.09
CA PRO A 489 54.09 -72.06 -36.03
C PRO A 489 54.69 -71.12 -37.08
N PRO A 490 55.92 -71.36 -37.56
CA PRO A 490 56.55 -70.53 -38.58
C PRO A 490 55.71 -70.51 -39.86
N GLN A 491 55.23 -69.33 -40.26
CA GLN A 491 54.44 -69.12 -41.48
C GLN A 491 55.22 -68.24 -42.47
N ILE A 492 55.35 -68.72 -43.71
CA ILE A 492 56.02 -67.99 -44.79
C ILE A 492 55.29 -66.66 -45.03
N GLY A 493 56.03 -65.54 -44.89
CA GLY A 493 55.52 -64.19 -45.18
C GLY A 493 54.86 -63.44 -44.01
N LYS A 494 54.76 -64.01 -42.80
CA LYS A 494 54.30 -63.29 -41.59
C LYS A 494 55.47 -62.94 -40.69
N LYS A 495 55.44 -61.72 -40.12
CA LYS A 495 56.47 -61.20 -39.20
C LYS A 495 56.30 -61.67 -37.74
N PHE A 496 55.23 -62.38 -37.40
CA PHE A 496 54.91 -62.74 -36.01
C PHE A 496 55.20 -64.21 -35.75
N ASP A 497 55.93 -64.51 -34.67
CA ASP A 497 56.26 -65.87 -34.22
C ASP A 497 55.57 -66.24 -32.89
N SER A 498 54.91 -65.28 -32.25
CA SER A 498 54.28 -65.44 -30.95
C SER A 498 52.98 -64.64 -30.84
N GLU A 499 52.05 -65.13 -30.03
CA GLU A 499 50.79 -64.48 -29.68
C GLU A 499 50.58 -64.55 -28.17
N ASN A 500 50.47 -63.40 -27.51
CA ASN A 500 50.12 -63.32 -26.09
C ASN A 500 48.64 -62.96 -26.00
N ILE A 501 47.86 -63.76 -25.26
CA ILE A 501 46.46 -63.47 -24.99
C ILE A 501 46.39 -62.65 -23.71
N TYR A 502 45.79 -61.47 -23.80
CA TYR A 502 45.54 -60.58 -22.67
C TYR A 502 44.04 -60.44 -22.43
N THR A 503 43.64 -60.42 -21.17
CA THR A 503 42.29 -60.05 -20.75
C THR A 503 42.28 -58.57 -20.39
N VAL A 504 41.53 -57.79 -21.15
CA VAL A 504 41.22 -56.38 -20.84
C VAL A 504 39.97 -56.37 -19.98
N THR A 505 40.02 -55.69 -18.83
CA THR A 505 38.85 -55.49 -17.97
C THR A 505 38.56 -54.01 -17.81
N TRP A 506 37.32 -53.62 -18.09
CA TRP A 506 36.79 -52.30 -17.79
C TRP A 506 35.82 -52.40 -16.61
N VAL A 507 35.94 -51.46 -15.68
CA VAL A 507 35.03 -51.32 -14.54
C VAL A 507 34.56 -49.88 -14.48
N LEU A 508 33.27 -49.69 -14.72
CA LEU A 508 32.55 -48.45 -14.44
C LEU A 508 32.10 -48.45 -13.00
N ALA A 509 32.28 -47.34 -12.31
CA ALA A 509 31.76 -47.12 -10.97
C ALA A 509 31.13 -45.73 -10.87
N ASN A 510 29.99 -45.66 -10.18
CA ASN A 510 29.23 -44.43 -10.00
C ASN A 510 28.34 -44.51 -8.77
N THR A 511 28.33 -43.47 -7.94
CA THR A 511 27.68 -43.49 -6.62
C THR A 511 26.71 -42.35 -6.34
N LEU A 512 26.76 -41.24 -7.11
CA LEU A 512 25.96 -40.05 -6.82
C LEU A 512 24.61 -40.03 -7.55
N HIS A 513 24.59 -40.02 -8.89
CA HIS A 513 23.36 -39.99 -9.69
C HIS A 513 23.28 -41.18 -10.63
N GLU A 514 22.08 -41.68 -10.94
CA GLU A 514 21.93 -42.65 -12.02
C GLU A 514 22.47 -42.07 -13.34
N VAL A 515 23.25 -42.86 -14.06
CA VAL A 515 23.81 -42.49 -15.36
C VAL A 515 23.08 -43.25 -16.45
N THR A 516 22.76 -42.58 -17.55
CA THR A 516 22.07 -43.16 -18.71
C THR A 516 22.90 -43.01 -19.98
N ASP A 517 22.53 -43.73 -21.03
CA ASP A 517 23.11 -43.61 -22.38
C ASP A 517 24.65 -43.81 -22.39
N LEU A 518 25.12 -44.82 -21.65
CA LEU A 518 26.54 -45.13 -21.51
C LEU A 518 27.07 -45.81 -22.77
N LYS A 519 28.13 -45.24 -23.35
CA LYS A 519 28.87 -45.79 -24.46
C LYS A 519 30.36 -45.67 -24.21
N LEU A 520 31.02 -46.82 -24.17
CA LEU A 520 32.47 -46.91 -24.08
C LEU A 520 33.02 -47.37 -25.42
N SER A 521 34.12 -46.78 -25.86
CA SER A 521 34.77 -47.22 -27.08
C SER A 521 36.29 -47.14 -27.03
N THR A 522 36.96 -48.10 -27.65
CA THR A 522 38.40 -48.10 -27.93
C THR A 522 38.66 -48.68 -29.31
N ILE A 523 39.89 -48.54 -29.80
CA ILE A 523 40.37 -49.15 -31.04
C ILE A 523 41.45 -50.17 -30.68
N LEU A 524 41.41 -51.34 -31.30
CA LEU A 524 42.50 -52.32 -31.21
C LEU A 524 43.57 -52.01 -32.25
N PRO A 525 44.87 -51.98 -31.89
CA PRO A 525 45.95 -51.80 -32.85
C PRO A 525 46.00 -52.87 -33.95
N GLU A 526 46.78 -52.62 -35.01
CA GLU A 526 46.85 -53.53 -36.16
C GLU A 526 47.32 -54.94 -35.81
N ASN A 527 48.27 -55.07 -34.87
CA ASN A 527 48.80 -56.34 -34.38
C ASN A 527 47.94 -57.02 -33.31
N VAL A 528 46.80 -56.42 -32.95
CA VAL A 528 45.88 -56.94 -31.93
C VAL A 528 44.61 -57.49 -32.57
N ASP A 529 44.29 -58.74 -32.26
CA ASP A 529 43.08 -59.42 -32.70
C ASP A 529 42.08 -59.59 -31.55
N TRP A 530 40.81 -59.31 -31.82
CA TRP A 530 39.71 -59.66 -30.92
C TRP A 530 39.59 -61.20 -30.76
N LYS A 531 39.34 -61.69 -29.53
CA LYS A 531 39.13 -63.12 -29.26
C LYS A 531 37.72 -63.43 -28.80
N ASN A 532 37.39 -63.11 -27.55
CA ASN A 532 36.09 -63.42 -26.96
C ASN A 532 35.78 -62.52 -25.76
N VAL A 533 34.61 -62.72 -25.15
CA VAL A 533 34.14 -62.00 -23.96
C VAL A 533 33.94 -62.99 -22.83
N PRO A 534 34.95 -63.24 -21.97
CA PRO A 534 34.82 -64.18 -20.86
C PRO A 534 33.81 -63.73 -19.79
N SER A 535 33.56 -62.43 -19.63
CA SER A 535 32.58 -61.94 -18.65
C SER A 535 31.94 -60.61 -19.04
N LEU A 536 30.64 -60.49 -18.79
CA LEU A 536 29.85 -59.29 -19.05
C LEU A 536 28.78 -59.17 -17.95
N SER A 537 28.90 -58.15 -17.11
CA SER A 537 27.91 -57.94 -16.02
C SER A 537 26.62 -57.26 -16.49
N ALA A 538 26.70 -56.38 -17.50
CA ALA A 538 25.57 -55.60 -18.01
C ALA A 538 25.87 -55.00 -19.39
N GLY A 539 24.80 -54.74 -20.15
CA GLY A 539 24.87 -54.11 -21.47
C GLY A 539 25.29 -55.08 -22.58
N ASP A 540 25.71 -54.51 -23.70
CA ASP A 540 26.11 -55.25 -24.90
C ASP A 540 27.47 -54.75 -25.40
N ILE A 541 28.33 -55.66 -25.85
CA ILE A 541 29.62 -55.34 -26.46
C ILE A 541 29.64 -55.78 -27.93
N ALA A 542 30.16 -54.93 -28.78
CA ALA A 542 30.35 -55.18 -30.20
C ALA A 542 31.80 -54.89 -30.61
N TYR A 543 32.29 -55.67 -31.57
CA TYR A 543 33.57 -55.44 -32.24
C TYR A 543 33.34 -55.32 -33.74
N ASP A 544 33.83 -54.23 -34.34
CA ASP A 544 33.80 -54.01 -35.77
C ASP A 544 35.15 -54.42 -36.38
N THR A 545 35.14 -55.41 -37.27
CA THR A 545 36.34 -55.97 -37.89
C THR A 545 37.02 -55.01 -38.87
N ASN A 546 36.29 -54.07 -39.46
CA ASN A 546 36.81 -53.12 -40.44
C ASN A 546 37.50 -51.94 -39.76
N THR A 547 36.90 -51.42 -38.69
CA THR A 547 37.42 -50.26 -37.95
C THR A 547 38.28 -50.66 -36.75
N LYS A 548 38.34 -51.96 -36.43
CA LYS A 548 38.93 -52.52 -35.20
C LYS A 548 38.37 -51.88 -33.92
N GLN A 549 37.18 -51.31 -33.97
CA GLN A 549 36.58 -50.63 -32.85
C GLN A 549 35.86 -51.62 -31.93
N VAL A 550 36.14 -51.52 -30.63
CA VAL A 550 35.39 -52.21 -29.58
C VAL A 550 34.46 -51.18 -28.94
N VAL A 551 33.17 -51.49 -28.88
CA VAL A 551 32.13 -50.61 -28.30
C VAL A 551 31.33 -51.38 -27.26
N TRP A 552 31.27 -50.87 -26.04
CA TRP A 552 30.42 -51.40 -24.96
C TRP A 552 29.33 -50.40 -24.62
N GLN A 553 28.08 -50.83 -24.66
CA GLN A 553 26.90 -49.98 -24.47
C GLN A 553 26.05 -50.45 -23.30
N LEU A 554 25.66 -49.52 -22.44
CA LEU A 554 24.71 -49.72 -21.34
C LEU A 554 23.62 -48.65 -21.38
N ASN A 555 22.36 -49.07 -21.29
CA ASN A 555 21.24 -48.11 -21.22
C ASN A 555 21.31 -47.25 -19.96
N ARG A 556 21.71 -47.85 -18.81
CA ARG A 556 21.82 -47.15 -17.53
C ARG A 556 22.74 -47.85 -16.53
N LEU A 557 23.25 -47.08 -15.58
CA LEU A 557 23.95 -47.50 -14.37
C LEU A 557 23.21 -46.93 -13.14
N PRO A 558 22.27 -47.69 -12.54
CA PRO A 558 21.47 -47.22 -11.41
C PRO A 558 22.26 -47.29 -10.10
N LEU A 559 21.87 -46.48 -9.11
CA LEU A 559 22.51 -46.46 -7.79
C LEU A 559 22.34 -47.78 -7.01
N SER A 560 21.35 -48.61 -7.36
CA SER A 560 21.17 -49.95 -6.80
C SER A 560 22.20 -50.97 -7.33
N ALA A 561 22.87 -50.66 -8.43
CA ALA A 561 23.94 -51.46 -9.04
C ALA A 561 25.05 -50.51 -9.53
N PRO A 562 25.81 -49.91 -8.60
CA PRO A 562 26.70 -48.78 -8.88
C PRO A 562 27.96 -49.14 -9.67
N ILE A 563 28.17 -50.44 -9.95
CA ILE A 563 29.35 -50.97 -10.63
C ILE A 563 28.92 -51.83 -11.80
N ALA A 564 29.51 -51.59 -12.97
CA ALA A 564 29.41 -52.47 -14.13
C ALA A 564 30.81 -52.84 -14.61
N THR A 565 31.02 -54.13 -14.83
CA THR A 565 32.29 -54.73 -15.27
C THR A 565 32.12 -55.51 -16.56
N ILE A 566 33.13 -55.42 -17.42
CA ILE A 566 33.27 -56.28 -18.60
C ILE A 566 34.72 -56.72 -18.73
N SER A 567 34.93 -57.98 -19.13
CA SER A 567 36.23 -58.49 -19.54
C SER A 567 36.16 -59.08 -20.94
N PHE A 568 37.11 -58.69 -21.80
CA PHE A 568 37.28 -59.23 -23.14
C PHE A 568 38.73 -59.62 -23.40
N ASP A 569 38.94 -60.70 -24.14
CA ASP A 569 40.27 -61.19 -24.49
C ASP A 569 40.70 -60.68 -25.87
N VAL A 570 41.95 -60.28 -25.95
CA VAL A 570 42.63 -59.90 -27.19
C VAL A 570 43.94 -60.65 -27.35
N GLY A 571 44.28 -61.03 -28.58
CA GLY A 571 45.55 -61.66 -28.91
C GLY A 571 46.48 -60.64 -29.54
N VAL A 572 47.62 -60.39 -28.89
CA VAL A 572 48.65 -59.48 -29.36
C VAL A 572 49.72 -60.30 -30.08
N LYS A 573 49.92 -60.03 -31.38
CA LYS A 573 50.93 -60.70 -32.20
C LYS A 573 52.24 -59.90 -32.20
N PHE A 574 53.36 -60.59 -32.01
CA PHE A 574 54.69 -59.99 -31.98
C PHE A 574 55.75 -60.94 -32.55
N SER A 575 56.94 -60.39 -32.81
CA SER A 575 58.11 -61.11 -33.31
C SER A 575 59.19 -61.23 -32.23
N SER A 576 60.13 -62.16 -32.41
CA SER A 576 61.34 -62.26 -31.57
C SER A 576 62.13 -60.95 -31.47
N ASP A 577 62.02 -60.06 -32.47
CA ASP A 577 62.69 -58.76 -32.52
C ASP A 577 62.00 -57.68 -31.67
N ASP A 578 60.82 -57.98 -31.11
CA ASP A 578 60.05 -57.08 -30.24
C ASP A 578 60.27 -57.34 -28.75
N LYS A 579 61.16 -58.29 -28.41
CA LYS A 579 61.49 -58.65 -27.04
C LYS A 579 62.03 -57.43 -26.26
N GLY A 580 61.37 -57.10 -25.16
CA GLY A 580 61.70 -55.94 -24.32
C GLY A 580 61.03 -54.62 -24.72
N LYS A 581 60.17 -54.61 -25.74
CA LYS A 581 59.30 -53.47 -26.06
C LYS A 581 57.97 -53.56 -25.31
N ASN A 582 57.34 -52.40 -25.10
CA ASN A 582 55.96 -52.30 -24.65
C ASN A 582 55.07 -52.19 -25.88
N GLU A 583 54.12 -53.10 -26.04
CA GLU A 583 53.14 -53.06 -27.12
C GLU A 583 51.82 -52.51 -26.60
N THR A 584 51.20 -51.62 -27.37
CA THR A 584 49.85 -51.14 -27.09
C THR A 584 48.85 -52.27 -27.31
N ILE A 585 48.02 -52.51 -26.31
CA ILE A 585 46.99 -53.56 -26.33
C ILE A 585 45.64 -52.96 -26.73
N ILE A 586 45.32 -51.81 -26.16
CA ILE A 586 44.17 -51.00 -26.57
C ILE A 586 44.57 -49.54 -26.66
N GLU A 587 44.00 -48.83 -27.62
CA GLU A 587 44.14 -47.38 -27.73
C GLU A 587 43.35 -46.64 -26.63
N LYS A 588 43.44 -45.31 -26.66
CA LYS A 588 42.67 -44.43 -25.76
C LYS A 588 41.20 -44.86 -25.73
N THR A 589 40.69 -45.11 -24.54
CA THR A 589 39.28 -45.46 -24.32
C THR A 589 38.49 -44.19 -24.02
N SER A 590 37.37 -44.00 -24.71
CA SER A 590 36.41 -42.93 -24.43
C SER A 590 35.18 -43.48 -23.71
N VAL A 591 34.58 -42.65 -22.86
CA VAL A 591 33.28 -42.89 -22.25
C VAL A 591 32.40 -41.69 -22.52
N GLU A 592 31.22 -41.94 -23.07
CA GLU A 592 30.14 -40.96 -23.23
C GLU A 592 28.96 -41.44 -22.39
N ALA A 593 28.34 -40.54 -21.65
CA ALA A 593 27.18 -40.84 -20.83
C ALA A 593 26.35 -39.59 -20.55
N LYS A 594 25.21 -39.75 -19.87
CA LYS A 594 24.37 -38.64 -19.43
C LYS A 594 24.00 -38.79 -17.95
N ASP A 595 24.18 -37.73 -17.17
CA ASP A 595 23.68 -37.66 -15.80
C ASP A 595 22.16 -37.45 -15.82
N LYS A 596 21.41 -38.34 -15.15
CA LYS A 596 19.94 -38.30 -15.15
C LYS A 596 19.37 -37.12 -14.36
N VAL A 597 20.08 -36.60 -13.37
CA VAL A 597 19.61 -35.52 -12.48
C VAL A 597 19.91 -34.16 -13.09
N THR A 598 21.14 -33.95 -13.58
CA THR A 598 21.52 -32.65 -14.18
C THR A 598 21.14 -32.57 -15.65
N GLY A 599 21.05 -33.70 -16.35
CA GLY A 599 20.84 -33.79 -17.78
C GLY A 599 22.10 -33.53 -18.61
N GLU A 600 23.24 -33.29 -17.95
CA GLU A 600 24.52 -33.00 -18.61
C GLU A 600 25.16 -34.25 -19.21
N GLY A 601 25.94 -34.05 -20.29
CA GLY A 601 26.81 -35.08 -20.84
C GLY A 601 28.04 -35.29 -19.96
N VAL A 602 28.42 -36.55 -19.75
CA VAL A 602 29.62 -36.96 -19.03
C VAL A 602 30.59 -37.56 -20.05
N LEU A 603 31.80 -36.97 -20.12
CA LEU A 603 32.87 -37.44 -20.99
C LEU A 603 34.09 -37.84 -20.16
N LEU A 604 34.52 -39.09 -20.27
CA LEU A 604 35.74 -39.59 -19.63
C LEU A 604 36.68 -40.19 -20.66
N TRP A 605 37.97 -40.20 -20.30
CA TRP A 605 39.00 -40.79 -21.12
C TRP A 605 39.93 -41.63 -20.26
N LYS A 606 40.38 -42.76 -20.81
CA LYS A 606 41.50 -43.53 -20.26
C LYS A 606 42.56 -43.64 -21.34
N ASP A 607 43.80 -43.37 -20.96
CA ASP A 607 44.94 -43.48 -21.88
C ASP A 607 45.08 -44.91 -22.42
N ALA A 608 45.77 -45.04 -23.54
CA ALA A 608 46.10 -46.33 -24.13
C ALA A 608 46.80 -47.22 -23.10
N MET A 609 46.51 -48.52 -23.14
CA MET A 609 47.12 -49.49 -22.23
C MET A 609 48.09 -50.36 -23.01
N SER A 610 49.30 -50.47 -22.50
CA SER A 610 50.37 -51.30 -23.08
C SER A 610 50.81 -52.38 -22.09
N ALA A 611 51.38 -53.46 -22.59
CA ALA A 611 52.09 -54.44 -21.76
C ALA A 611 53.47 -54.75 -22.34
N GLY A 612 54.39 -55.09 -21.46
CA GLY A 612 55.69 -55.63 -21.85
C GLY A 612 55.55 -57.06 -22.39
N LEU A 613 56.30 -57.35 -23.45
CA LEU A 613 56.34 -58.65 -24.12
C LEU A 613 57.25 -59.68 -23.45
#